data_AF-A0A1S6ERS4-F1
#
_entry.id   AF-A0A1S6ERS4-F1
#
_cell.length_a   1.000
_cell.length_b   1.000
_cell.length_c   1.000
_cell.angle_alpha   90.00
_cell.angle_beta   90.00
_cell.angle_gamma   90.00
#
_symmetry.space_group_name_H-M   'P 1'
#
loop_
_entity.id
_entity.type
_entity.pdbx_description
1 polymer ?
#
loop_
_entity_poly.entity_id
_entity_poly.type
_entity_poly.pdbx_seq_one_letter_code
_entity_poly.pdbx_strand_id
1 'polypeptide(L)' 'MPTYFCFIERDIIGTPHMEPLDADSEDQARAQAKALLSTHASGIAAHILLDDKRIATIRRLRP' A
#
# COMPACT_ATOMS: atom_id res chain seq x y z
N MET A 1 -11.57 -13.68 8.25
CA MET A 1 -11.31 -13.17 6.90
C MET A 1 -9.94 -12.50 6.95
N PRO A 2 -9.06 -12.71 5.96
CA PRO A 2 -7.75 -12.07 5.92
C PRO A 2 -7.92 -10.55 5.90
N THR A 3 -7.23 -9.81 6.76
CA THR A 3 -7.26 -8.34 6.74
C THR A 3 -5.98 -7.85 6.10
N TYR A 4 -6.12 -7.19 4.96
CA TYR A 4 -5.02 -6.56 4.27
C TYR A 4 -4.88 -5.11 4.71
N PHE A 5 -3.66 -4.65 4.94
CA PHE A 5 -3.35 -3.25 5.19
C PHE A 5 -2.42 -2.71 4.12
N CYS A 6 -2.62 -1.46 3.76
CA CYS A 6 -1.71 -0.72 2.88
C CYS A 6 -0.96 0.32 3.71
N PHE A 7 0.36 0.28 3.64
CA PHE A 7 1.24 1.31 4.19
C PHE A 7 1.90 2.07 3.05
N ILE A 8 1.68 3.38 2.98
CA ILE A 8 2.28 4.25 1.96
C ILE A 8 3.58 4.85 2.51
N GLU A 9 4.70 4.42 1.95
CA GLU A 9 6.03 5.00 2.18
C GLU A 9 6.15 6.32 1.40
N ARG A 10 6.65 7.38 2.06
CA ARG A 10 6.72 8.75 1.50
C ARG A 10 8.13 9.32 1.71
N ASP A 11 8.58 10.17 0.78
CA ASP A 11 9.93 10.81 0.81
C ASP A 11 9.99 12.05 1.73
N ILE A 12 8.91 12.36 2.42
CA ILE A 12 8.78 13.56 3.26
C ILE A 12 8.67 13.17 4.73
N ILE A 13 9.28 13.97 5.61
CA ILE A 13 9.09 13.84 7.06
C ILE A 13 7.61 14.15 7.34
N GLY A 14 6.83 13.11 7.61
CA GLY A 14 5.40 13.21 7.84
C GLY A 14 4.84 11.93 8.44
N THR A 15 3.59 12.01 8.91
CA THR A 15 2.93 10.84 9.50
C THR A 15 2.80 9.73 8.45
N PRO A 16 3.26 8.50 8.75
CA PRO A 16 3.03 7.36 7.89
C PRO A 16 1.53 7.16 7.65
N HIS A 17 1.15 6.92 6.39
CA HIS A 17 -0.25 6.64 6.04
C HIS A 17 -0.45 5.12 5.98
N MET A 18 -1.31 4.61 6.86
CA MET A 18 -1.71 3.21 6.88
C MET A 18 -3.22 3.11 6.88
N GLU A 19 -3.79 2.31 5.98
CA GLU A 19 -5.23 2.10 5.89
C GLU A 19 -5.58 0.63 5.57
N PRO A 20 -6.72 0.12 6.07
CA PRO A 20 -7.20 -1.20 5.71
C PRO A 20 -7.63 -1.23 4.24
N LEU A 21 -7.38 -2.36 3.58
CA LEU A 21 -7.83 -2.63 2.21
C LEU A 21 -9.10 -3.46 2.26
N ASP A 22 -10.09 -3.07 1.46
CA ASP A 22 -11.31 -3.81 1.26
C ASP A 22 -11.08 -4.88 0.18
N ALA A 23 -10.32 -5.92 0.53
CA ALA A 23 -9.85 -6.93 -0.40
C ALA A 23 -10.00 -8.34 0.18
N ASP A 24 -10.58 -9.24 -0.61
CA ASP A 24 -10.71 -10.66 -0.25
C ASP A 24 -9.58 -11.53 -0.83
N SER A 25 -8.74 -10.94 -1.69
CA SER A 25 -7.62 -11.62 -2.34
C SER A 25 -6.39 -10.73 -2.48
N GLU A 26 -5.23 -11.35 -2.63
CA GLU A 26 -3.97 -10.62 -2.85
C GLU A 26 -4.02 -9.75 -4.12
N ASP A 27 -4.64 -10.23 -5.20
CA ASP A 27 -4.77 -9.46 -6.44
C ASP A 27 -5.63 -8.20 -6.26
N GLN A 28 -6.73 -8.30 -5.51
CA GLN A 28 -7.56 -7.13 -5.17
C GLN A 28 -6.78 -6.16 -4.28
N ALA A 29 -6.05 -6.67 -3.27
CA ALA A 29 -5.22 -5.85 -2.40
C ALA A 29 -4.14 -5.10 -3.19
N ARG A 30 -3.53 -5.76 -4.17
CA ARG A 30 -2.55 -5.15 -5.09
C ARG A 30 -3.18 -4.04 -5.94
N ALA A 31 -4.36 -4.27 -6.49
CA ALA A 31 -5.07 -3.26 -7.28
C ALA A 31 -5.40 -2.02 -6.45
N GLN A 32 -5.93 -2.20 -5.24
CA GLN A 32 -6.22 -1.09 -4.33
C GLN A 32 -4.97 -0.37 -3.84
N ALA A 33 -3.93 -1.10 -3.42
CA ALA A 33 -2.68 -0.49 -2.99
C ALA A 33 -2.02 0.34 -4.12
N LYS A 34 -2.12 -0.12 -5.37
CA LYS A 34 -1.67 0.65 -6.54
C LYS A 34 -2.48 1.93 -6.75
N ALA A 35 -3.81 1.86 -6.61
CA ALA A 35 -4.68 3.02 -6.69
C ALA A 35 -4.33 4.05 -5.58
N LEU A 36 -4.16 3.58 -4.34
CA LEU A 36 -3.76 4.41 -3.19
C LEU A 36 -2.38 5.06 -3.39
N LEU A 37 -1.38 4.31 -3.88
CA LEU A 37 -0.09 4.89 -4.21
C LEU A 37 -0.22 5.99 -5.27
N SER A 38 -1.15 5.82 -6.22
CA SER A 38 -1.36 6.79 -7.30
C SER A 38 -2.01 8.07 -6.79
N THR A 39 -2.89 8.02 -5.79
CA THR A 39 -3.49 9.22 -5.16
C THR A 39 -2.51 9.98 -4.27
N HIS A 40 -1.53 9.29 -3.71
CA HIS A 40 -0.50 9.90 -2.87
C HIS A 40 0.64 10.46 -3.72
N ALA A 41 0.59 11.73 -4.09
CA ALA A 41 1.61 12.38 -4.92
C ALA A 41 3.04 12.22 -4.36
N SER A 42 3.22 12.30 -3.04
CA SER A 42 4.51 12.09 -2.36
C SER A 42 4.84 10.63 -2.00
N GLY A 43 3.99 9.67 -2.37
CA GLY A 43 4.22 8.25 -2.13
C GLY A 43 5.30 7.67 -3.05
N ILE A 44 6.27 6.95 -2.48
CA ILE A 44 7.32 6.23 -3.21
C ILE A 44 6.91 4.76 -3.40
N ALA A 45 6.33 4.15 -2.35
CA ALA A 45 5.92 2.77 -2.38
C ALA A 45 4.64 2.54 -1.56
N ALA A 46 3.88 1.52 -1.94
CA ALA A 46 2.78 0.96 -1.17
C ALA A 46 3.14 -0.46 -0.74
N HIS A 47 3.18 -0.69 0.55
CA HIS A 47 3.45 -2.00 1.14
C HIS A 47 2.14 -2.65 1.56
N ILE A 48 1.93 -3.88 1.12
CA ILE A 48 0.75 -4.67 1.46
C ILE A 48 1.12 -5.60 2.60
N LEU A 49 0.37 -5.52 3.68
CA LEU A 49 0.50 -6.35 4.86
C LEU A 49 -0.74 -7.25 4.95
N LEU A 50 -0.53 -8.50 5.34
CA LEU A 50 -1.56 -9.44 5.74
C LEU A 50 -1.25 -9.85 7.17
N ASP A 51 -2.15 -9.50 8.08
CA ASP A 51 -1.88 -9.55 9.53
C ASP A 51 -0.56 -8.79 9.84
N ASP A 52 0.45 -9.50 10.38
CA ASP A 52 1.76 -8.91 10.72
C ASP A 52 2.83 -9.13 9.62
N LYS A 53 2.46 -9.70 8.48
CA LYS A 53 3.39 -10.06 7.40
C LYS A 53 3.25 -9.16 6.20
N ARG A 54 4.37 -8.59 5.75
CA ARG A 54 4.43 -7.90 4.45
C ARG A 54 4.43 -8.94 3.34
N ILE A 55 3.40 -8.92 2.50
CA ILE A 55 3.23 -9.89 1.41
C ILE A 55 3.64 -9.31 0.05
N ALA A 56 3.55 -7.98 -0.13
CA ALA A 56 3.90 -7.34 -1.38
C ALA A 56 4.36 -5.90 -1.18
N THR A 57 5.03 -5.36 -2.19
CA THR A 57 5.40 -3.95 -2.27
C THR A 57 5.27 -3.48 -3.71
N ILE A 58 4.52 -2.40 -3.90
CA ILE A 58 4.33 -1.73 -5.18
C ILE A 58 5.14 -0.45 -5.12
N ARG A 59 6.13 -0.31 -6.00
CA ARG A 59 6.94 0.91 -6.10
C ARG A 59 6.47 1.73 -7.28
N ARG A 60 6.46 3.06 -7.14
CA ARG A 60 6.44 3.93 -8.32
C ARG A 60 7.78 3.77 -9.03
N LEU A 61 7.74 3.28 -10.26
CA LEU A 61 8.83 3.52 -11.19
C LEU A 61 8.82 5.03 -11.43
N ARG A 62 9.86 5.74 -10.96
CA ARG A 62 10.10 7.09 -11.47
C ARG A 62 10.26 6.97 -13.00
N PRO A 63 9.62 7.85 -13.79
CA PRO A 63 9.93 7.95 -15.21
C PRO A 63 11.39 8.33 -15.42
#